data_AF-A0A530AC40-F1
#
_entry.id   AF-A0A530AC40-F1
#
_cell.length_a   1.000
_cell.length_b   1.000
_cell.length_c   1.000
_cell.angle_alpha   90.00
_cell.angle_beta   90.00
_cell.angle_gamma   90.00
#
_symmetry.space_group_name_H-M   'P 1'
#
loop_
_entity.id
_entity.type
_entity.pdbx_description
1 polymer ?
#
loop_
_entity_poly.entity_id
_entity_poly.type
_entity_poly.pdbx_seq_one_letter_code
_entity_poly.pdbx_strand_id
1 'polypeptide(L)'
;YGRPASRFVATFVGAPAMNMLEGTVTLDGLSLLGGSRKLNVSRAGLAVGSKVAVGVRPEAVRMVAPGTPGALAASVDLIEE
;
A
#
# COMPACT_ATOMS: atom_id res chain seq x y z
N TYR A 1 2.09 -12.50 -12.12
CA TYR A 1 2.63 -11.64 -11.05
C TYR A 1 2.01 -10.24 -11.01
N GLY A 2 2.16 -9.40 -12.04
CA GLY A 2 1.81 -7.96 -11.96
C GLY A 2 0.32 -7.59 -11.81
N ARG A 3 -0.61 -8.53 -11.97
CA ARG A 3 -2.07 -8.30 -11.84
C ARG A 3 -2.75 -9.46 -11.11
N PRO A 4 -2.62 -9.56 -9.78
CA PRO A 4 -3.30 -10.61 -9.02
C PRO A 4 -4.82 -10.43 -9.09
N ALA A 5 -5.56 -11.53 -9.30
CA ALA A 5 -7.02 -11.49 -9.40
C ALA A 5 -7.72 -11.44 -8.04
N SER A 6 -7.01 -11.72 -6.94
CA SER A 6 -7.54 -11.70 -5.58
C SER A 6 -6.46 -11.37 -4.56
N ARG A 7 -6.87 -10.99 -3.34
CA ARG A 7 -5.95 -10.79 -2.21
C ARG A 7 -5.13 -12.05 -1.91
N PHE A 8 -5.76 -13.22 -1.94
CA PHE A 8 -5.07 -14.50 -1.73
C PHE A 8 -3.93 -14.70 -2.73
N VAL A 9 -4.18 -14.49 -4.02
CA VAL A 9 -3.12 -14.59 -5.05
C VAL A 9 -2.03 -13.55 -4.82
N ALA A 10 -2.41 -12.33 -4.40
CA ALA A 10 -1.45 -11.26 -4.13
C ALA A 10 -0.51 -11.57 -2.95
N THR A 11 -1.01 -12.20 -1.89
CA THR A 11 -0.22 -12.57 -0.71
C THR A 11 0.52 -13.89 -0.87
N PHE A 12 0.04 -14.79 -1.73
CA PHE A 12 0.63 -16.12 -1.91
C PHE A 12 1.69 -16.17 -3.02
N VAL A 13 1.52 -15.41 -4.10
CA VAL A 13 2.42 -15.44 -5.27
C VAL A 13 3.46 -14.33 -5.21
N GLY A 14 4.69 -14.71 -4.91
CA GLY A 14 5.86 -13.84 -4.77
C GLY A 14 6.59 -14.09 -3.46
N ALA A 15 7.92 -14.07 -3.49
CA ALA A 15 8.76 -14.15 -2.30
C ALA A 15 9.72 -12.95 -2.32
N PRO A 16 9.67 -12.05 -1.32
CA PRO A 16 8.72 -12.03 -0.20
C PRO A 16 7.27 -11.72 -0.61
N ALA A 17 6.31 -12.01 0.27
CA ALA A 17 4.89 -11.76 0.03
C ALA A 17 4.56 -10.27 -0.10
N MET A 18 3.46 -9.94 -0.79
CA MET A 18 3.01 -8.55 -0.93
C MET A 18 2.55 -7.97 0.41
N ASN A 19 3.01 -6.76 0.74
CA ASN A 19 2.53 -5.99 1.89
C ASN A 19 1.09 -5.54 1.64
N MET A 20 0.23 -5.67 2.65
CA MET A 20 -1.17 -5.27 2.56
C MET A 20 -1.47 -4.14 3.56
N LEU A 21 -1.92 -3.01 3.05
CA LEU A 21 -2.29 -1.84 3.84
C LEU A 21 -3.80 -1.63 3.77
N GLU A 22 -4.47 -1.69 4.91
CA GLU A 22 -5.90 -1.41 4.97
C GLU A 22 -6.18 0.08 4.80
N GLY A 23 -7.26 0.37 4.08
CA GLY A 23 -7.62 1.71 3.67
C GLY A 23 -9.12 1.94 3.58
N THR A 24 -9.48 3.21 3.45
CA THR A 24 -10.85 3.65 3.20
C THR A 24 -10.86 4.64 2.04
N VAL A 25 -11.78 4.46 1.11
CA VAL A 25 -11.99 5.38 -0.01
C VAL A 25 -12.49 6.73 0.51
N THR A 26 -11.85 7.81 0.09
CA THR A 26 -12.25 9.20 0.38
C THR A 26 -12.76 9.89 -0.87
N LEU A 27 -13.18 11.16 -0.76
CA LEU A 27 -13.55 11.96 -1.93
C LEU A 27 -12.40 12.10 -2.93
N ASP A 28 -11.19 12.32 -2.43
CA ASP A 28 -10.00 12.67 -3.23
C ASP A 28 -9.04 11.49 -3.48
N GLY A 29 -9.40 10.28 -3.04
CA GLY A 29 -8.60 9.08 -3.26
C GLY A 29 -8.73 8.05 -2.15
N LEU A 30 -7.61 7.71 -1.50
CA LEU A 30 -7.55 6.72 -0.43
C LEU A 30 -6.94 7.29 0.85
N SER A 31 -7.50 6.88 1.98
CA SER A 31 -6.97 7.10 3.32
C SER A 31 -6.45 5.77 3.87
N LEU A 32 -5.15 5.71 4.19
CA LEU A 32 -4.44 4.54 4.70
C LEU A 32 -3.93 4.78 6.12
N LEU A 33 -3.51 3.71 6.81
CA LEU A 33 -2.83 3.78 8.10
C LEU A 33 -3.61 4.61 9.14
N GLY A 34 -4.92 4.36 9.26
CA GLY A 34 -5.79 5.11 10.18
C GLY A 34 -5.99 6.59 9.82
N GLY A 35 -5.66 7.01 8.60
CA GLY A 35 -5.80 8.40 8.14
C GLY A 35 -4.55 9.24 8.18
N SER A 36 -3.45 8.71 8.72
CA SER A 36 -2.15 9.37 8.71
C SER A 36 -1.56 9.50 7.30
N ARG A 37 -2.03 8.69 6.34
CA ARG A 37 -1.58 8.74 4.95
C ARG A 37 -2.75 8.88 3.98
N LYS A 38 -2.69 9.92 3.15
CA LYS A 38 -3.59 10.10 2.01
C LYS A 38 -2.84 9.78 0.71
N LEU A 39 -3.51 9.05 -0.18
CA LEU A 39 -3.04 8.80 -1.54
C LEU A 39 -4.04 9.40 -2.51
N ASN A 40 -3.56 10.33 -3.34
CA ASN A 40 -4.34 10.93 -4.41
C ASN A 40 -4.32 9.99 -5.61
N VAL A 41 -5.24 9.03 -5.60
CA VAL A 41 -5.41 8.02 -6.66
C VAL A 41 -6.86 7.96 -7.08
N SER A 42 -7.12 7.51 -8.31
CA SER A 42 -8.48 7.30 -8.78
C SER A 42 -9.21 6.30 -7.88
N ARG A 43 -10.46 6.62 -7.53
CA ARG A 43 -11.34 5.72 -6.76
C ARG A 43 -11.79 4.49 -7.55
N ALA A 44 -11.52 4.45 -8.85
CA ALA A 44 -11.90 3.35 -9.75
C ALA A 44 -13.40 2.97 -9.64
N GLY A 45 -14.27 3.96 -9.45
CA GLY A 45 -15.72 3.75 -9.32
C GLY A 45 -16.21 3.30 -7.93
N LEU A 46 -15.30 3.13 -6.95
CA LEU A 46 -15.68 2.76 -5.58
C LEU A 46 -16.35 3.92 -4.84
N ALA A 47 -17.33 3.60 -4.00
CA ALA A 47 -18.03 4.56 -3.16
C ALA A 47 -17.13 5.15 -2.06
N VAL A 48 -17.40 6.39 -1.63
CA VAL A 48 -16.73 6.97 -0.46
C VAL A 48 -17.10 6.14 0.77
N GLY A 49 -16.13 5.88 1.64
CA GLY A 49 -16.30 5.05 2.84
C GLY A 49 -16.09 3.57 2.61
N SER A 50 -15.98 3.09 1.35
CA SER A 50 -15.65 1.70 1.07
C SER A 50 -14.30 1.30 1.68
N LYS A 51 -14.27 0.14 2.33
CA LYS A 51 -13.04 -0.47 2.82
C LYS A 51 -12.31 -1.15 1.68
N VAL A 52 -11.01 -0.93 1.60
CA VAL A 52 -10.14 -1.48 0.56
C VAL A 52 -8.81 -1.89 1.16
N ALA A 53 -8.11 -2.79 0.47
CA ALA A 53 -6.74 -3.12 0.79
C ALA A 53 -5.83 -2.69 -0.36
N VAL A 54 -4.74 -1.99 -0.02
CA VAL A 54 -3.69 -1.59 -0.96
C VAL A 54 -2.54 -2.57 -0.84
N GLY A 55 -2.27 -3.29 -1.92
CA GLY A 55 -1.13 -4.18 -2.02
C GLY A 55 0.13 -3.46 -2.52
N VAL A 56 1.25 -3.62 -1.82
CA VAL A 56 2.56 -3.07 -2.20
C VAL A 56 3.60 -4.19 -2.22
N ARG A 57 4.24 -4.38 -3.37
CA ARG A 57 5.28 -5.41 -3.51
C ARG A 57 6.57 -4.98 -2.79
N PRO A 58 7.26 -5.85 -2.04
CA PRO A 58 8.49 -5.50 -1.33
C PRO A 58 9.54 -4.85 -2.25
N GLU A 59 9.73 -5.39 -3.45
CA GLU A 59 10.69 -4.87 -4.43
C GLU A 59 10.29 -3.52 -5.06
N ALA A 60 9.04 -3.08 -4.86
CA ALA A 60 8.59 -1.75 -5.26
C ALA A 60 8.85 -0.68 -4.18
N VAL A 61 9.28 -1.09 -2.99
CA VAL A 61 9.67 -0.19 -1.91
C VAL A 61 11.15 0.15 -2.06
N ARG A 62 11.49 1.43 -1.91
CA ARG A 62 12.86 1.91 -1.93
C ARG A 62 13.08 2.89 -0.79
N MET A 63 14.27 2.85 -0.21
CA MET A 63 14.73 3.91 0.68
C MET A 63 14.88 5.20 -0.12
N VAL A 64 14.46 6.31 0.47
CA VAL A 64 14.55 7.65 -0.10
C VAL A 64 15.10 8.61 0.95
N ALA A 65 15.62 9.76 0.51
CA ALA A 65 16.09 10.79 1.43
C ALA A 65 14.95 11.25 2.37
N PRO A 66 15.24 11.58 3.64
CA PRO A 66 14.27 12.16 4.55
C PRO A 66 13.56 13.38 3.95
N GLY A 67 12.25 13.49 4.18
CA GLY A 67 11.43 14.60 3.65
C GLY A 67 11.03 14.46 2.18
N THR A 68 11.42 13.38 1.48
CA THR A 68 10.96 13.12 0.11
C THR A 68 9.42 13.11 0.06
N PRO A 69 8.77 13.91 -0.82
CA PRO A 69 7.32 13.93 -0.93
C PRO A 69 6.73 12.56 -1.19
N GLY A 70 5.73 12.17 -0.38
CA GLY A 70 5.11 10.85 -0.48
C GLY A 70 5.94 9.70 0.11
N ALA A 71 7.04 9.95 0.82
CA ALA A 71 7.71 8.91 1.59
C ALA A 71 6.87 8.47 2.81
N LEU A 72 7.03 7.23 3.25
CA LEU A 72 6.51 6.74 4.53
C LEU A 72 7.69 6.64 5.50
N ALA A 73 7.52 7.21 6.69
CA ALA A 73 8.48 7.01 7.78
C ALA A 73 8.30 5.61 8.36
N ALA A 74 9.40 4.91 8.62
CA ALA A 74 9.43 3.58 9.21
C ALA A 74 10.71 3.41 10.05
N SER A 75 10.67 2.52 11.04
CA SER A 75 11.86 2.00 11.72
C SER A 75 12.28 0.68 11.06
N VAL A 76 13.58 0.39 11.12
CA VAL A 76 14.10 -0.92 10.72
C VAL A 76 14.04 -1.85 11.93
N ASP A 77 13.26 -2.92 11.82
CA ASP A 77 13.12 -3.91 12.89
C ASP A 77 14.09 -5.09 12.71
N LEU A 78 14.37 -5.49 11.46
CA LEU A 78 15.24 -6.61 11.10
C LEU A 78 15.93 -6.34 9.77
N ILE A 79 17.17 -6.83 9.64
CA ILE A 79 17.91 -6.93 8.38
C ILE A 79 18.31 -8.40 8.22
N GLU A 80 17.98 -9.00 7.08
CA GLU A 80 18.36 -10.37 6.71
C GLU A 80 19.41 -10.32 5.59
N GLU A 81 20.42 -11.19 5.67
CA GLU A 81 21.48 -11.37 4.64
C GLU A 81 21.12 -12.45 3.62
#